data_AF-A0A800EZ85-F1
#
_entry.id   AF-A0A800EZ85-F1
#
_cell.length_a   1.000
_cell.length_b   1.000
_cell.length_c   1.000
_cell.angle_alpha   90.00
_cell.angle_beta   90.00
_cell.angle_gamma   90.00
#
_symmetry.space_group_name_H-M   'P 1'
#
loop_
_entity.id
_entity.type
_entity.pdbx_description
1 polymer ?
#
loop_
_entity_poly.entity_id
_entity_poly.type
_entity_poly.pdbx_seq_one_letter_code
_entity_poly.pdbx_strand_id
1 'polypeptide(L)'
;MSTSSTPAIGYTPPKGEWERRDPDTQGFDPAPLAEALKFAEATEIDWPKDLHDRAPKGENHPNDRVLGPLKVRSAPAGLVIRGGYIVGEYGDPSSVE
;
A
#
# COMPACT_ATOMS: atom_id res chain seq x y z
N MET A 1 -12.32 -45.19 -16.01
CA MET A 1 -11.95 -43.88 -16.59
C MET A 1 -12.08 -42.85 -15.48
N SER A 2 -10.98 -42.51 -14.81
CA SER A 2 -11.00 -41.51 -13.73
C SER A 2 -10.61 -40.16 -14.33
N THR A 3 -11.58 -39.25 -14.43
CA THR A 3 -11.33 -37.86 -14.85
C THR A 3 -10.99 -37.03 -13.63
N SER A 4 -9.70 -36.83 -13.38
CA SER A 4 -9.24 -35.83 -12.41
C SER A 4 -9.31 -34.44 -13.06
N SER A 5 -10.31 -33.65 -12.69
CA SER A 5 -10.37 -32.22 -13.04
C SER A 5 -9.34 -31.47 -12.20
N THR A 6 -8.32 -30.90 -12.85
CA THR A 6 -7.35 -29.99 -12.22
C THR A 6 -8.05 -28.66 -11.98
N PRO A 7 -8.11 -28.11 -10.75
CA PRO A 7 -8.63 -26.77 -10.55
C PRO A 7 -7.75 -25.80 -11.33
N ALA A 8 -8.35 -24.91 -12.13
CA ALA A 8 -7.62 -23.85 -12.81
C ALA A 8 -6.94 -22.98 -11.74
N ILE A 9 -5.62 -23.11 -11.58
CA ILE A 9 -4.85 -22.31 -10.64
C ILE A 9 -4.86 -20.88 -11.20
N GLY A 10 -5.62 -20.00 -10.55
CA GLY A 10 -5.55 -18.56 -10.81
C GLY A 10 -4.14 -18.04 -10.53
N TYR A 11 -3.78 -16.92 -11.16
CA TYR A 11 -2.46 -16.30 -10.96
C TYR A 11 -2.15 -16.08 -9.48
N THR A 12 -0.96 -16.51 -9.07
CA THR A 12 -0.43 -16.34 -7.72
C THR A 12 0.95 -15.70 -7.86
N PRO A 13 1.11 -14.41 -7.51
CA PRO A 13 2.36 -13.70 -7.71
C PRO A 13 3.47 -14.24 -6.78
N PRO A 14 4.72 -14.33 -7.24
CA PRO A 14 5.86 -14.55 -6.36
C PRO A 14 6.02 -13.39 -5.36
N LYS A 15 6.71 -13.66 -4.25
CA LYS A 15 6.98 -12.64 -3.23
C LYS A 15 7.75 -11.46 -3.85
N GLY A 16 7.15 -10.27 -3.81
CA GLY A 16 7.76 -9.03 -4.31
C GLY A 16 7.67 -8.82 -5.83
N GLU A 17 7.14 -9.79 -6.58
CA GLU A 17 7.09 -9.75 -8.05
C GLU A 17 5.64 -9.77 -8.54
N TRP A 18 4.82 -8.88 -7.98
CA TRP A 18 3.43 -8.75 -8.40
C TRP A 18 3.35 -8.08 -9.77
N GLU A 19 2.72 -8.78 -10.71
CA GLU A 19 2.50 -8.25 -12.06
C GLU A 19 1.46 -7.13 -12.02
N ARG A 20 1.78 -6.03 -12.73
CA ARG A 20 0.85 -4.93 -12.99
C ARG A 20 0.08 -5.22 -14.27
N ARG A 21 -1.23 -5.04 -14.25
CA ARG A 21 -2.10 -5.18 -15.42
C ARG A 21 -2.95 -3.96 -15.62
N ASP A 22 -3.29 -3.74 -16.89
CA ASP A 22 -4.25 -2.70 -17.24
C ASP A 22 -5.60 -3.00 -16.57
N PRO A 23 -6.21 -1.97 -15.94
CA PRO A 23 -7.43 -2.13 -15.16
C PRO A 23 -8.62 -2.60 -16.01
N ASP A 24 -8.68 -2.20 -17.28
CA ASP A 24 -9.74 -2.62 -18.22
C ASP A 24 -9.73 -4.15 -18.46
N THR A 25 -8.55 -4.77 -18.54
CA THR A 25 -8.40 -6.22 -18.68
C THR A 25 -8.87 -6.99 -17.45
N GLN A 26 -9.01 -6.30 -16.30
CA GLN A 26 -9.46 -6.85 -15.02
C GLN A 26 -10.89 -6.42 -14.66
N GLY A 27 -11.60 -5.77 -15.58
CA GLY A 27 -13.01 -5.38 -15.44
C GLY A 27 -13.25 -4.06 -14.73
N PHE A 28 -12.24 -3.20 -14.63
CA PHE A 28 -12.38 -1.82 -14.15
C PHE A 28 -12.53 -0.86 -15.32
N ASP A 29 -13.29 0.21 -15.10
CA ASP A 29 -13.18 1.40 -15.96
C ASP A 29 -11.92 2.19 -15.55
N PRO A 30 -10.96 2.42 -16.47
CA PRO A 30 -9.72 3.12 -16.15
C PRO A 30 -9.93 4.54 -15.61
N ALA A 31 -10.95 5.27 -16.10
CA ALA A 31 -11.12 6.68 -15.74
C ALA A 31 -11.62 6.87 -14.28
N PRO A 32 -12.71 6.22 -13.82
CA PRO A 32 -13.12 6.26 -12.43
C PRO A 32 -12.08 5.69 -11.47
N LEU A 33 -11.34 4.64 -11.88
CA LEU A 33 -10.27 4.10 -11.05
C LEU A 33 -9.15 5.12 -10.85
N ALA A 34 -8.72 5.79 -11.91
CA ALA A 34 -7.72 6.84 -11.83
C ALA A 34 -8.16 8.02 -10.94
N GLU A 35 -9.44 8.40 -10.98
CA GLU A 35 -10.00 9.42 -10.10
C GLU A 35 -9.99 8.97 -8.63
N ALA A 36 -10.38 7.73 -8.36
CA ALA A 36 -10.36 7.16 -7.01
C ALA A 36 -8.93 7.09 -6.43
N LEU A 37 -7.93 6.72 -7.23
CA LEU A 37 -6.53 6.70 -6.80
C LEU A 37 -6.03 8.11 -6.43
N LYS A 38 -6.35 9.12 -7.27
CA LYS A 38 -6.01 10.52 -6.98
C LYS A 38 -6.70 11.03 -5.70
N PHE A 39 -7.97 10.67 -5.52
CA PHE A 39 -8.70 11.02 -4.30
C PHE A 39 -8.04 10.39 -3.06
N ALA A 40 -7.66 9.10 -3.13
CA ALA A 40 -6.98 8.41 -2.03
C ALA A 40 -5.63 9.05 -1.71
N GLU A 41 -4.81 9.35 -2.72
CA GLU A 41 -3.50 10.02 -2.55
C GLU A 41 -3.65 11.42 -1.92
N ALA A 42 -4.70 12.16 -2.28
CA ALA A 42 -4.98 13.48 -1.73
C ALA A 42 -5.59 13.44 -0.31
N THR A 43 -6.13 12.30 0.12
CA THR A 43 -6.79 12.13 1.43
C THR A 43 -5.80 11.62 2.47
N GLU A 44 -4.76 12.41 2.72
CA GLU A 44 -3.82 12.18 3.83
C GLU A 44 -4.35 12.79 5.13
N ILE A 45 -3.95 12.23 6.28
CA ILE A 45 -4.26 12.84 7.58
C ILE A 45 -3.36 14.06 7.84
N ASP A 46 -3.89 15.07 8.54
CA ASP A 46 -3.12 16.22 9.02
C ASP A 46 -2.26 15.86 10.25
N TRP A 47 -1.38 14.88 10.05
CA TRP A 47 -0.40 14.46 11.04
C TRP A 47 1.00 14.84 10.58
N PRO A 48 1.86 15.36 11.48
CA PRO A 48 3.22 15.74 11.13
C PRO A 48 3.96 14.61 10.42
N LYS A 49 4.65 14.95 9.33
CA LYS A 49 5.51 14.00 8.61
C LYS A 49 6.79 13.70 9.37
N ASP A 50 7.34 14.69 10.04
CA ASP A 50 8.50 14.48 10.91
C ASP A 50 8.04 13.96 12.28
N LEU A 51 8.41 12.72 12.57
CA LEU A 51 8.05 12.10 13.85
C LEU A 51 8.76 12.77 15.04
N HIS A 52 9.85 13.52 14.81
CA HIS A 52 10.51 14.33 15.85
C HIS A 52 9.55 15.35 16.48
N ASP A 53 8.61 15.91 15.71
CA ASP A 53 7.63 16.89 16.22
C ASP A 53 6.66 16.29 17.25
N ARG A 54 6.51 14.95 17.24
CA ARG A 54 5.65 14.18 18.15
C ARG A 54 6.42 13.17 18.98
N ALA A 55 7.75 13.22 18.97
CA ALA A 55 8.58 12.32 19.73
C ALA A 55 8.39 12.53 21.25
N PRO A 56 8.52 11.46 22.06
CA PRO A 56 8.61 11.55 23.51
C PRO A 56 9.58 12.66 23.97
N LYS A 57 9.13 13.50 24.91
CA LYS A 57 9.91 14.63 25.45
C LYS A 57 10.42 14.39 26.87
N GLY A 58 10.15 13.24 27.47
CA GLY A 58 10.52 12.93 28.85
C GLY A 58 9.57 13.50 29.88
N GLU A 59 8.37 13.92 29.47
CA GLU A 59 7.42 14.66 30.31
C GLU A 59 6.37 13.72 30.95
N ASN A 60 6.02 12.62 30.28
CA ASN A 60 4.89 11.79 30.69
C ASN A 60 5.27 10.66 31.68
N HIS A 61 6.48 10.10 31.57
CA HIS A 61 6.96 8.99 32.42
C HIS A 61 8.50 8.90 32.39
N PRO A 62 9.16 8.34 33.42
CA PRO A 62 10.62 8.07 33.43
C PRO A 62 11.25 7.38 32.21
N ASN A 63 10.46 6.75 31.35
CA ASN A 63 10.92 6.05 30.14
C ASN A 63 10.36 6.68 28.86
N ASP A 64 9.83 7.90 28.94
CA ASP A 64 9.27 8.66 27.82
C ASP A 64 10.40 9.22 26.95
N ARG A 65 11.01 8.33 26.16
CA ARG A 65 12.14 8.65 25.28
C ARG A 65 12.07 7.88 23.98
N VAL A 66 12.70 8.44 22.96
CA VAL A 66 12.93 7.76 21.68
C VAL A 66 13.84 6.54 21.90
N LEU A 67 13.43 5.37 21.39
CA LEU A 67 14.16 4.10 21.57
C LEU A 67 15.08 3.76 20.38
N GLY A 68 14.91 4.41 19.23
CA GLY A 68 15.66 4.12 18.01
C GLY A 68 15.65 5.31 17.04
N PRO A 69 16.30 5.18 15.88
CA PRO A 69 16.29 6.22 14.86
C PRO A 69 14.86 6.58 14.45
N LEU A 70 14.59 7.87 14.29
CA LEU A 70 13.36 8.36 13.68
C LEU A 70 13.64 8.73 12.23
N LYS A 71 12.62 8.60 11.40
CA LYS A 71 12.64 8.96 9.99
C LYS A 71 11.40 9.80 9.69
N VAL A 72 11.51 10.69 8.72
CA VAL A 72 10.34 11.39 8.16
C VAL A 72 9.45 10.35 7.47
N ARG A 73 8.16 10.38 7.80
CA ARG A 73 7.14 9.52 7.21
C ARG A 73 7.04 9.75 5.69
N SER A 74 6.91 8.67 4.93
CA SER A 74 6.68 8.73 3.48
C SER A 74 5.28 9.28 3.17
N ALA A 75 5.05 9.68 1.92
CA ALA A 75 3.72 10.04 1.45
C ALA A 75 2.76 8.83 1.51
N PRO A 76 1.43 9.04 1.56
CA PRO A 76 0.46 7.94 1.48
C PRO A 76 0.72 7.08 0.25
N ALA A 77 0.57 5.77 0.42
CA ALA A 77 0.68 4.82 -0.67
C ALA A 77 -0.36 3.72 -0.54
N GLY A 78 -0.75 3.13 -1.67
CA GLY A 78 -1.72 2.06 -1.67
C GLY A 78 -1.72 1.27 -2.98
N LEU A 79 -2.24 0.04 -2.89
CA LEU A 79 -2.37 -0.90 -3.99
C LEU A 79 -3.83 -1.33 -4.16
N VAL A 80 -4.30 -1.40 -5.40
CA VAL A 80 -5.57 -2.03 -5.78
C VAL A 80 -5.26 -3.36 -6.45
N ILE A 81 -5.78 -4.43 -5.87
CA ILE A 81 -5.47 -5.81 -6.28
C ILE A 81 -6.72 -6.50 -6.80
N ARG A 82 -6.61 -7.15 -7.97
CA ARG A 82 -7.68 -7.97 -8.55
C ARG A 82 -7.09 -9.23 -9.18
N GLY A 83 -7.61 -10.39 -8.79
CA GLY A 83 -7.19 -11.68 -9.37
C GLY A 83 -5.70 -11.99 -9.19
N GLY A 84 -5.05 -11.41 -8.17
CA GLY A 84 -3.62 -11.54 -7.92
C GLY A 84 -2.75 -10.49 -8.62
N TYR A 85 -3.30 -9.63 -9.47
CA TYR A 85 -2.58 -8.56 -10.17
C TYR A 85 -2.76 -7.21 -9.47
N ILE A 86 -1.75 -6.35 -9.58
CA ILE A 86 -1.89 -4.92 -9.26
C ILE A 86 -2.56 -4.26 -10.46
N VAL A 87 -3.71 -3.62 -10.24
CA VAL A 87 -4.47 -2.91 -11.29
C VAL A 87 -4.48 -1.40 -11.12
N GLY A 88 -3.93 -0.93 -9.99
CA GLY A 88 -3.78 0.49 -9.67
C GLY A 88 -2.91 0.64 -8.44
N GLU A 89 -2.15 1.72 -8.40
CA GLU A 89 -1.31 2.09 -7.26
C GLU A 89 -1.19 3.62 -7.17
N TYR A 90 -0.92 4.12 -5.98
CA TYR A 90 -0.57 5.51 -5.72
C TYR A 90 0.53 5.57 -4.65
N GLY A 91 1.30 6.65 -4.64
CA GLY A 91 2.47 6.79 -3.77
C GLY A 91 3.58 5.76 -4.03
N ASP A 92 4.44 5.57 -3.04
CA ASP A 92 5.51 4.55 -3.05
C ASP A 92 5.19 3.43 -2.04
N PRO A 93 4.58 2.32 -2.49
CA PRO A 93 4.22 1.21 -1.60
C PRO A 93 5.44 0.40 -1.13
N SER A 94 6.64 0.63 -1.68
CA SER A 94 7.88 0.01 -1.22
C SER A 94 8.59 0.81 -0.14
N SER A 95 8.15 2.05 0.09
CA SER A 95 8.67 2.90 1.15
C SER A 95 8.24 2.38 2.51
N VAL A 96 9.21 2.09 3.37
CA VAL A 96 8.96 1.74 4.78
C VAL A 96 9.39 2.88 5.70
N GLU A 97 8.59 3.09 6.75
CA GLU A 97 8.85 4.00 7.88
C GLU A 97 10.01 3.51 8.75
#